data_AF-A0A942JB48-F1
#
_entry.id   AF-A0A942JB48-F1
#
_cell.length_a   1.000
_cell.length_b   1.000
_cell.length_c   1.000
_cell.angle_alpha   90.00
_cell.angle_beta   90.00
_cell.angle_gamma   90.00
#
_symmetry.space_group_name_H-M   'P 1'
#
loop_
_entity.id
_entity.type
_entity.pdbx_description
1 polymer ?
#
loop_
_entity_poly.entity_id
_entity_poly.type
_entity_poly.pdbx_seq_one_letter_code
_entity_poly.pdbx_strand_id
1 'polypeptide(L)'
;MGEWFSQFGAALPDALRAVYQFGDPLDLGRGWVGLVVMVLWVGPLMILPLWLAKITYGKREWVSATMGVMAASSFLWWLHGVIPHAWIQFTESNANILEGSIIPATAGIDISDDYRLDIASNLYSVITESVVGAMMVIGIALTCWLFLRVQKMLPKTLAPGETKPEAGGYK
;
A
#
# COMPACT_ATOMS: atom_id res chain seq x y z
N MET A 1 -1.11 -29.06 -13.04
CA MET A 1 -1.78 -27.76 -13.25
C MET A 1 -3.25 -27.78 -12.80
N GLY A 2 -4.10 -28.69 -13.28
CA GLY A 2 -5.52 -28.75 -12.88
C GLY A 2 -5.78 -28.98 -11.38
N GLU A 3 -5.05 -29.89 -10.74
CA GLU A 3 -5.13 -30.12 -9.28
C GLU A 3 -4.70 -28.91 -8.47
N TRP A 4 -3.67 -28.19 -8.91
CA TRP A 4 -3.22 -26.96 -8.26
C TRP A 4 -4.29 -25.85 -8.35
N PHE A 5 -4.92 -25.65 -9.51
CA PHE A 5 -6.03 -24.68 -9.63
C PHE A 5 -7.23 -25.05 -8.76
N SER A 6 -7.51 -26.35 -8.59
CA SER A 6 -8.55 -26.83 -7.67
C SER A 6 -8.19 -26.58 -6.21
N GLN A 7 -6.93 -26.81 -5.81
CA GLN A 7 -6.43 -26.54 -4.46
C GLN A 7 -6.40 -25.04 -4.16
N PHE A 8 -5.98 -24.22 -5.13
CA PHE A 8 -6.04 -22.76 -5.06
C PHE A 8 -7.48 -22.26 -4.83
N GLY A 9 -8.43 -22.75 -5.63
CA GLY A 9 -9.85 -22.40 -5.47
C GLY A 9 -10.43 -22.85 -4.12
N ALA A 10 -10.02 -24.01 -3.62
CA ALA A 10 -10.43 -24.54 -2.32
C ALA A 10 -9.82 -23.78 -1.12
N ALA A 11 -8.61 -23.24 -1.27
CA ALA A 11 -7.91 -22.45 -0.25
C ALA A 11 -8.32 -20.97 -0.25
N LEU A 12 -8.98 -20.49 -1.32
CA LEU A 12 -9.42 -19.10 -1.45
C LEU A 12 -10.33 -18.61 -0.31
N PRO A 13 -11.33 -19.39 0.17
CA PRO A 13 -12.17 -18.99 1.31
C PRO A 13 -11.36 -18.81 2.60
N ASP A 14 -10.38 -19.67 2.84
CA ASP A 14 -9.52 -19.59 4.01
C ASP A 14 -8.55 -18.41 3.92
N ALA A 15 -8.05 -18.08 2.72
CA ALA A 15 -7.28 -16.87 2.50
C ALA A 15 -8.11 -15.59 2.72
N LEU A 16 -9.36 -15.56 2.24
CA LEU A 16 -10.26 -14.42 2.48
C LEU A 16 -10.62 -14.29 3.95
N ARG A 17 -10.82 -15.41 4.66
CA ARG A 17 -11.02 -15.41 6.11
C ARG A 17 -9.76 -14.92 6.84
N ALA A 18 -8.57 -15.33 6.41
CA ALA A 18 -7.31 -14.85 6.97
C ALA A 18 -7.15 -13.33 6.78
N VAL A 19 -7.53 -12.79 5.62
CA VAL A 19 -7.55 -11.32 5.40
C VAL A 19 -8.54 -10.63 6.36
N TYR A 20 -9.72 -11.22 6.58
CA TYR A 20 -10.70 -10.67 7.52
C TYR A 20 -10.19 -10.72 8.98
N GLN A 21 -9.59 -11.84 9.39
CA GLN A 21 -9.02 -12.03 10.73
C GLN A 21 -7.76 -11.18 10.96
N PHE A 22 -6.99 -10.89 9.91
CA PHE A 22 -5.86 -9.95 10.00
C PHE A 22 -6.32 -8.55 10.46
N GLY A 23 -7.55 -8.16 10.09
CA GLY A 23 -8.19 -6.94 10.59
C GLY A 23 -8.79 -7.05 12.00
N ASP A 24 -8.75 -8.23 12.62
CA ASP A 24 -9.32 -8.56 13.94
C ASP A 24 -8.39 -9.47 14.75
N PRO A 25 -7.25 -8.95 15.22
CA PRO A 25 -6.25 -9.75 15.94
C PRO A 25 -6.74 -10.33 17.29
N LEU A 26 -7.93 -9.93 17.75
CA LEU A 26 -8.53 -10.41 19.00
C LEU A 26 -9.67 -11.44 18.76
N ASP A 27 -9.92 -11.83 17.51
CA ASP A 27 -10.97 -12.78 17.09
C ASP A 27 -12.36 -12.44 17.68
N LEU A 28 -12.68 -11.15 17.74
CA LEU A 28 -13.95 -10.64 18.28
C LEU A 28 -15.07 -10.61 17.22
N GLY A 29 -14.82 -11.14 16.02
CA GLY A 29 -15.71 -11.06 14.86
C GLY A 29 -15.74 -9.69 14.19
N ARG A 30 -14.72 -8.85 14.42
CA ARG A 30 -14.66 -7.43 14.04
C ARG A 30 -13.57 -7.12 13.01
N GLY A 31 -13.40 -7.95 11.98
CA GLY A 31 -12.41 -7.75 10.90
C GLY A 31 -12.51 -6.39 10.21
N TRP A 32 -13.70 -5.79 10.24
CA TRP A 32 -13.95 -4.43 9.76
C TRP A 32 -13.22 -3.34 10.57
N VAL A 33 -12.80 -3.61 11.81
CA VAL A 33 -12.09 -2.64 12.67
C VAL A 33 -10.76 -2.25 12.06
N GLY A 34 -10.01 -3.20 11.49
CA GLY A 34 -8.80 -2.87 10.71
C GLY A 34 -9.08 -1.89 9.56
N LEU A 35 -10.20 -2.07 8.86
CA LEU A 35 -10.64 -1.16 7.79
C LEU A 35 -11.05 0.21 8.33
N VAL A 36 -11.75 0.26 9.47
CA VAL A 36 -12.12 1.52 10.12
C VAL A 36 -10.91 2.25 10.67
N VAL A 37 -9.92 1.55 11.24
CA VAL A 37 -8.64 2.14 11.64
C VAL A 37 -7.92 2.69 10.40
N MET A 38 -7.87 1.94 9.30
CA MET A 38 -7.35 2.43 8.02
C MET A 38 -8.05 3.74 7.59
N VAL A 39 -9.38 3.78 7.59
CA VAL A 39 -10.16 4.97 7.20
C VAL A 39 -9.94 6.13 8.17
N LEU A 40 -9.84 5.85 9.47
CA LEU A 40 -9.54 6.84 10.51
C LEU A 40 -8.11 7.37 10.44
N TRP A 41 -7.19 6.67 9.77
CA TRP A 41 -5.85 7.17 9.50
C TRP A 41 -5.78 7.93 8.17
N VAL A 42 -6.40 7.40 7.12
CA VAL A 42 -6.46 8.05 5.79
C VAL A 42 -7.27 9.34 5.84
N GLY A 43 -8.37 9.39 6.60
CA GLY A 43 -9.25 10.55 6.71
C GLY A 43 -8.53 11.80 7.21
N PRO A 44 -8.00 11.82 8.44
CA PRO A 44 -7.33 12.99 9.00
C PRO A 44 -5.98 13.32 8.35
N LEU A 45 -5.25 12.33 7.81
CA LEU A 45 -3.90 12.57 7.28
C LEU A 45 -3.86 12.84 5.76
N MET A 46 -4.87 12.39 5.01
CA MET A 46 -5.00 12.71 3.58
C MET A 46 -6.25 13.54 3.27
N ILE A 47 -7.44 13.10 3.69
CA ILE A 47 -8.69 13.74 3.26
C ILE A 47 -8.81 15.15 3.84
N LEU A 48 -8.50 15.33 5.12
CA LEU A 48 -8.60 16.62 5.78
C LEU A 48 -7.61 17.65 5.18
N PRO A 49 -6.31 17.37 4.98
CA PRO A 49 -5.43 18.31 4.31
C PRO A 49 -5.82 18.58 2.85
N LEU A 50 -6.30 17.59 2.09
CA LEU A 50 -6.84 17.84 0.74
C LEU A 50 -8.06 18.77 0.75
N TRP A 51 -8.97 18.58 1.71
CA TRP A 51 -10.13 19.43 1.88
C TRP A 51 -9.72 20.86 2.26
N LEU A 52 -8.78 21.01 3.20
CA LEU A 52 -8.20 22.30 3.58
C LEU A 52 -7.49 22.97 2.39
N ALA A 53 -6.77 22.20 1.58
CA ALA A 53 -6.13 22.71 0.38
C ALA A 53 -7.15 23.28 -0.61
N LYS A 54 -8.27 22.57 -0.82
CA LYS A 54 -9.34 22.99 -1.72
C LYS A 54 -10.04 24.27 -1.27
N ILE A 55 -10.34 24.44 0.02
CA ILE A 55 -11.06 25.62 0.51
C ILE A 55 -10.18 26.88 0.57
N THR A 56 -8.85 26.70 0.68
CA THR A 56 -7.88 27.79 0.75
C THR A 56 -7.34 28.19 -0.63
N TYR A 57 -7.54 27.36 -1.65
CA TYR A 57 -7.19 27.66 -3.03
C TYR A 57 -7.81 28.98 -3.51
N GLY A 58 -7.02 29.83 -4.19
CA GLY A 58 -7.42 31.15 -4.68
C GLY A 58 -7.57 32.24 -3.60
N LYS A 59 -7.46 31.88 -2.31
CA LYS A 59 -7.58 32.81 -1.17
C LYS A 59 -6.29 32.91 -0.36
N ARG A 60 -5.68 31.75 -0.11
CA ARG A 60 -4.44 31.55 0.64
C ARG A 60 -3.61 30.45 0.01
N GLU A 61 -2.89 30.78 -1.07
CA GLU A 61 -2.20 29.79 -1.91
C GLU A 61 -1.08 29.07 -1.14
N TRP A 62 -0.41 29.75 -0.21
CA TRP A 62 0.63 29.12 0.61
C TRP A 62 0.05 28.06 1.57
N VAL A 63 -1.14 28.29 2.13
CA VAL A 63 -1.84 27.30 2.97
C VAL A 63 -2.29 26.14 2.10
N SER A 64 -2.85 26.45 0.92
CA SER A 64 -3.32 25.43 -0.02
C SER A 64 -2.19 24.50 -0.44
N ALA A 65 -1.05 25.07 -0.83
CA ALA A 65 0.15 24.32 -1.18
C ALA A 65 0.68 23.48 -0.01
N THR A 66 0.75 24.05 1.20
CA THR A 66 1.25 23.33 2.39
C THR A 66 0.38 22.12 2.72
N MET A 67 -0.95 22.29 2.72
CA MET A 67 -1.90 21.21 2.99
C MET A 67 -1.89 20.15 1.88
N GLY A 68 -1.72 20.57 0.62
CA GLY A 68 -1.52 19.67 -0.51
C GLY A 68 -0.25 18.82 -0.38
N VAL A 69 0.87 19.41 0.04
CA VAL A 69 2.12 18.69 0.31
C VAL A 69 1.95 17.72 1.48
N MET A 70 1.28 18.10 2.56
CA MET A 70 1.00 17.20 3.69
C MET A 70 0.20 15.97 3.25
N ALA A 71 -0.88 16.17 2.48
CA ALA A 71 -1.66 15.07 1.93
C ALA A 71 -0.84 14.17 1.01
N ALA A 72 -0.03 14.77 0.11
CA ALA A 72 0.82 14.01 -0.80
C ALA A 72 1.86 13.17 -0.04
N SER A 73 2.53 13.75 0.97
CA SER A 73 3.48 13.03 1.81
C SER A 73 2.82 11.88 2.59
N SER A 74 1.60 12.10 3.11
CA SER A 74 0.84 11.03 3.75
C SER A 74 0.50 9.90 2.77
N PHE A 75 0.09 10.23 1.55
CA PHE A 75 -0.17 9.24 0.50
C PHE A 75 1.08 8.43 0.14
N LEU A 76 2.25 9.09 0.02
CA LEU A 76 3.52 8.41 -0.23
C LEU A 76 3.89 7.43 0.89
N TRP A 77 3.72 7.86 2.15
CA TRP A 77 3.98 7.02 3.30
C TRP A 77 3.09 5.77 3.33
N TRP A 78 1.82 5.90 2.95
CA TRP A 78 0.92 4.76 2.79
C TRP A 78 1.37 3.78 1.70
N LEU A 79 1.67 4.33 0.53
CA LEU A 79 2.00 3.57 -0.67
C LEU A 79 3.32 2.80 -0.54
N HIS A 80 4.34 3.42 0.06
CA HIS A 80 5.69 2.87 0.16
C HIS A 80 6.03 2.26 1.53
N GLY A 81 5.27 2.62 2.57
CA GLY A 81 5.50 2.16 3.94
C GLY A 81 4.42 1.21 4.42
N VAL A 82 3.22 1.73 4.63
CA VAL A 82 2.16 0.98 5.35
C VAL A 82 1.68 -0.23 4.56
N ILE A 83 1.38 -0.09 3.27
CA ILE A 83 0.86 -1.20 2.44
C ILE A 83 1.90 -2.31 2.28
N PRO A 84 3.16 -2.03 1.89
CA PRO A 84 4.18 -3.07 1.82
C PRO A 84 4.42 -3.77 3.15
N HIS A 85 4.44 -3.01 4.26
CA HIS A 85 4.62 -3.59 5.59
C HIS A 85 3.45 -4.50 6.01
N ALA A 86 2.22 -4.06 5.75
CA ALA A 86 1.02 -4.86 6.04
C ALA A 86 1.02 -6.17 5.24
N TRP A 87 1.47 -6.14 3.98
CA TRP A 87 1.64 -7.35 3.18
C TRP A 87 2.67 -8.32 3.78
N ILE A 88 3.85 -7.82 4.17
CA ILE A 88 4.89 -8.64 4.80
C ILE A 88 4.33 -9.32 6.05
N GLN A 89 3.74 -8.53 6.97
CA GLN A 89 3.12 -9.05 8.20
C GLN A 89 2.02 -10.07 7.93
N PHE A 90 1.19 -9.84 6.91
CA PHE A 90 0.14 -10.77 6.51
C PHE A 90 0.73 -12.10 6.04
N THR A 91 1.75 -12.05 5.16
CA THR A 91 2.39 -13.26 4.63
C THR A 91 3.17 -14.04 5.69
N GLU A 92 3.79 -13.37 6.66
CA GLU A 92 4.49 -14.02 7.77
C GLU A 92 3.51 -14.68 8.74
N SER A 93 2.41 -13.99 9.07
CA SER A 93 1.42 -14.48 10.04
C SER A 93 0.56 -15.62 9.51
N ASN A 94 0.47 -15.77 8.18
CA ASN A 94 -0.40 -16.75 7.53
C ASN A 94 0.36 -17.75 6.64
N ALA A 95 1.67 -17.91 6.85
CA ALA A 95 2.51 -18.83 6.07
C ALA A 95 1.91 -20.26 6.02
N ASN A 96 1.36 -20.75 7.12
CA ASN A 96 0.75 -22.07 7.22
C ASN A 96 -0.45 -22.32 6.28
N ILE A 97 -1.14 -21.25 5.84
CA ILE A 97 -2.29 -21.32 4.92
C ILE A 97 -1.84 -21.00 3.48
N LEU A 98 -0.85 -20.13 3.34
CA LEU A 98 -0.41 -19.60 2.05
C LEU A 98 0.64 -20.50 1.39
N GLU A 99 1.53 -21.12 2.16
CA GLU A 99 2.59 -22.00 1.68
C GLU A 99 2.05 -23.38 1.30
N GLY A 100 2.36 -23.85 0.09
CA GLY A 100 1.93 -25.16 -0.44
C GLY A 100 0.52 -25.19 -1.04
N SER A 101 -0.45 -24.45 -0.45
CA SER A 101 -1.84 -24.40 -0.90
C SER A 101 -2.11 -23.33 -1.97
N ILE A 102 -1.59 -22.13 -1.78
CA ILE A 102 -1.84 -20.96 -2.67
C ILE A 102 -0.56 -20.59 -3.42
N ILE A 103 0.57 -20.63 -2.73
CA ILE A 103 1.89 -20.36 -3.29
C ILE A 103 2.67 -21.69 -3.24
N PRO A 104 3.11 -22.25 -4.38
CA PRO A 104 3.85 -23.51 -4.38
C PRO A 104 5.11 -23.36 -3.51
N ALA A 105 5.36 -24.32 -2.61
CA ALA A 105 6.53 -24.27 -1.73
C ALA A 105 7.84 -24.40 -2.51
N THR A 106 7.83 -25.20 -3.57
CA THR A 106 8.97 -25.42 -4.47
C THR A 106 8.52 -25.40 -5.93
N ALA A 107 9.35 -24.83 -6.80
CA ALA A 107 9.25 -25.04 -8.24
C ALA A 107 10.47 -25.86 -8.67
N GLY A 108 10.22 -27.00 -9.31
CA GLY A 108 11.24 -27.86 -9.85
C GLY A 108 10.79 -28.50 -11.15
N ILE A 109 11.77 -28.98 -11.92
CA ILE A 109 11.52 -29.81 -13.11
C ILE A 109 11.88 -31.24 -12.71
N ASP A 110 10.92 -32.15 -12.85
CA ASP A 110 11.19 -33.58 -12.71
C ASP A 110 11.95 -34.07 -13.95
N ILE A 111 13.21 -34.44 -13.75
CA ILE A 111 14.10 -34.91 -14.83
C ILE A 111 14.01 -36.44 -14.93
N SER A 112 13.71 -37.13 -13.83
CA SER A 112 13.35 -38.56 -13.77
C SER A 112 12.47 -38.86 -12.55
N ASP A 113 11.92 -40.08 -12.45
CA ASP A 113 11.08 -40.53 -11.31
C ASP A 113 11.80 -40.41 -9.94
N ASP A 114 13.14 -40.42 -9.94
CA ASP A 114 13.97 -40.35 -8.73
C ASP A 114 14.73 -39.02 -8.58
N TYR A 115 14.64 -38.10 -9.56
CA TYR A 115 15.42 -36.86 -9.55
C TYR A 115 14.60 -35.66 -10.00
N ARG A 116 14.27 -34.83 -9.00
CA ARG A 116 13.66 -33.51 -9.17
C ARG A 116 14.72 -32.43 -9.02
N LEU A 117 14.90 -31.62 -10.05
CA LEU A 117 15.74 -30.43 -9.99
C LEU A 117 14.91 -29.28 -9.42
N ASP A 118 15.10 -28.95 -8.15
CA ASP A 118 14.47 -27.77 -7.55
C ASP A 118 15.15 -26.48 -8.05
N ILE A 119 14.42 -25.71 -8.84
CA ILE A 119 14.84 -24.40 -9.37
C ILE A 119 14.77 -23.33 -8.28
N ALA A 120 13.89 -23.51 -7.29
CA ALA A 120 13.84 -22.70 -6.09
C ALA A 120 13.38 -23.55 -4.89
N SER A 121 14.22 -23.63 -3.85
CA SER A 121 13.94 -24.32 -2.59
C SER A 121 13.05 -23.51 -1.64
N ASN A 122 12.86 -22.21 -1.90
CA ASN A 122 11.96 -21.34 -1.13
C ASN A 122 11.18 -20.41 -2.09
N LEU A 123 10.33 -21.00 -2.92
CA LEU A 123 9.54 -20.26 -3.89
C LEU A 123 8.51 -19.34 -3.21
N TYR A 124 8.11 -19.68 -1.98
CA TYR A 124 7.24 -18.85 -1.14
C TYR A 124 7.85 -17.47 -0.87
N SER A 125 9.05 -17.40 -0.31
CA SER A 125 9.78 -16.15 -0.04
C SER A 125 10.03 -15.37 -1.33
N VAL A 126 10.42 -16.05 -2.42
CA VAL A 126 10.65 -15.38 -3.71
C VAL A 126 9.38 -14.71 -4.21
N ILE A 127 8.22 -15.37 -4.11
CA ILE A 127 6.95 -14.81 -4.57
C ILE A 127 6.49 -13.67 -3.64
N THR A 128 6.52 -13.85 -2.31
CA THR A 128 6.10 -12.81 -1.38
C THR A 128 6.95 -11.55 -1.47
N GLU A 129 8.27 -11.70 -1.63
CA GLU A 129 9.21 -10.59 -1.85
C GLU A 129 9.05 -9.97 -3.24
N SER A 130 8.80 -10.77 -4.28
CA SER A 130 8.56 -10.24 -5.64
C SER A 130 7.30 -9.38 -5.69
N VAL A 131 6.26 -9.70 -4.90
CA VAL A 131 5.06 -8.86 -4.78
C VAL A 131 5.41 -7.53 -4.13
N VAL A 132 6.28 -7.50 -3.12
CA VAL A 132 6.79 -6.25 -2.54
C VAL A 132 7.55 -5.44 -3.58
N GLY A 133 8.44 -6.07 -4.36
CA GLY A 133 9.15 -5.43 -5.46
C GLY A 133 8.20 -4.83 -6.50
N ALA A 134 7.18 -5.58 -6.92
CA ALA A 134 6.17 -5.11 -7.86
C ALA A 134 5.34 -3.93 -7.28
N MET A 135 4.93 -4.02 -6.01
CA MET A 135 4.26 -2.92 -5.32
C MET A 135 5.11 -1.66 -5.27
N MET A 136 6.42 -1.76 -5.05
CA MET A 136 7.32 -0.61 -5.07
C MET A 136 7.42 0.02 -6.46
N VAL A 137 7.55 -0.79 -7.52
CA VAL A 137 7.59 -0.27 -8.91
C VAL A 137 6.29 0.44 -9.27
N ILE A 138 5.14 -0.18 -8.98
CA ILE A 138 3.82 0.44 -9.18
C ILE A 138 3.71 1.72 -8.34
N GLY A 139 4.19 1.66 -7.11
CA GLY A 139 4.18 2.78 -6.19
C GLY A 139 4.98 3.98 -6.72
N ILE A 140 6.18 3.74 -7.25
CA ILE A 140 7.00 4.77 -7.92
C ILE A 140 6.25 5.33 -9.13
N ALA A 141 5.69 4.48 -9.99
CA ALA A 141 4.96 4.93 -11.18
C ALA A 141 3.76 5.83 -10.82
N LEU A 142 2.95 5.42 -9.84
CA LEU A 142 1.81 6.20 -9.33
C LEU A 142 2.27 7.52 -8.69
N THR A 143 3.37 7.48 -7.92
CA THR A 143 3.98 8.66 -7.32
C THR A 143 4.40 9.66 -8.41
N CYS A 144 5.20 9.23 -9.38
CA CYS A 144 5.67 10.07 -10.47
C CYS A 144 4.50 10.66 -11.26
N TRP A 145 3.50 9.84 -11.59
CA TRP A 145 2.30 10.29 -12.28
C TRP A 145 1.55 11.37 -11.49
N LEU A 146 1.37 11.17 -10.18
CA LEU A 146 0.70 12.14 -9.31
C LEU A 146 1.49 13.45 -9.23
N PHE A 147 2.80 13.39 -9.04
CA PHE A 147 3.66 14.58 -9.01
C PHE A 147 3.58 15.37 -10.31
N LEU A 148 3.69 14.70 -11.47
CA LEU A 148 3.58 15.35 -12.78
C LEU A 148 2.19 15.97 -12.98
N ARG A 149 1.14 15.31 -12.50
CA ARG A 149 -0.24 15.84 -12.58
C ARG A 149 -0.41 17.08 -11.69
N VAL A 150 0.09 17.03 -10.46
CA VAL A 150 0.04 18.16 -9.51
C VAL A 150 0.85 19.34 -10.04
N GLN A 151 2.05 19.12 -10.59
CA GLN A 151 2.85 20.16 -11.23
C GLN A 151 2.13 20.88 -12.38
N LYS A 152 1.24 20.17 -13.09
CA LYS A 152 0.43 20.75 -14.17
C LYS A 152 -0.80 21.51 -13.65
N MET A 153 -1.34 21.13 -12.49
CA MET A 153 -2.62 21.66 -11.98
C MET A 153 -2.46 22.79 -10.96
N LEU A 154 -1.36 22.84 -10.19
CA LEU A 154 -1.20 23.85 -9.15
C LEU A 154 -0.57 25.15 -9.68
N PRO A 155 -0.98 26.32 -9.14
CA PRO A 155 -0.44 27.61 -9.49
C PRO A 155 1.03 27.68 -9.09
N LYS A 156 1.85 28.21 -10.00
CA LYS A 156 3.32 28.31 -9.83
C LYS A 156 3.72 29.52 -8.97
N THR A 157 2.75 30.33 -8.54
CA THR A 157 2.96 31.62 -7.86
C THR A 157 1.88 31.84 -6.79
N LEU A 158 2.15 32.77 -5.87
CA LEU A 158 1.16 33.25 -4.90
C LEU A 158 -0.06 33.87 -5.59
N ALA A 159 -1.20 33.90 -4.89
CA ALA A 159 -2.36 34.63 -5.38
C ALA A 159 -2.08 36.14 -5.46
N PRO A 160 -2.76 36.88 -6.36
CA PRO A 160 -2.62 38.32 -6.45
C PRO A 160 -2.90 38.99 -5.11
N GLY A 161 -1.92 39.73 -4.57
CA GLY A 161 -2.04 40.43 -3.28
C GLY A 161 -1.57 39.64 -2.06
N GLU A 162 -1.13 38.39 -2.21
CA GLU A 162 -0.48 37.66 -1.12
C GLU A 162 1.03 37.94 -1.06
N THR A 163 1.50 38.34 0.12
CA THR A 163 2.93 38.26 0.47
C THR A 163 3.19 36.93 1.18
N LYS A 164 4.31 36.29 0.85
CA LYS A 164 4.76 35.08 1.57
C LYS A 164 4.87 35.46 3.06
N PRO A 165 4.37 34.64 4.01
CA PRO A 165 4.59 34.91 5.42
C PRO A 165 6.10 35.01 5.65
N GLU A 166 6.57 36.17 6.09
CA GLU A 166 7.95 36.36 6.51
C GLU A 166 8.19 35.41 7.68
N ALA A 167 9.19 34.53 7.54
CA ALA A 167 9.55 33.60 8.59
C ALA A 167 10.10 34.38 9.80
N GLY A 168 9.20 34.83 10.68
CA GLY A 168 9.50 35.27 12.04
C GLY A 168 10.72 36.17 12.23
N GLY A 169 10.97 37.10 11.30
CA GLY A 169 12.00 38.12 11.48
C GLY A 169 11.51 39.17 12.46
N TYR A 170 12.10 39.21 13.65
CA TYR A 170 11.92 40.27 14.64
C TYR A 170 11.87 41.66 14.00
N LYS A 171 10.87 42.47 14.37
CA LYS A 171 10.97 43.93 14.33
C LYS A 171 11.72 44.41 15.57
#